data_AF-A0A2V8ZH67-F1
#
_entry.id   AF-A0A2V8ZH67-F1
#
_cell.length_a   1.000
_cell.length_b   1.000
_cell.length_c   1.000
_cell.angle_alpha   90.00
_cell.angle_beta   90.00
_cell.angle_gamma   90.00
#
_symmetry.space_group_name_H-M   'P 1'
#
loop_
_entity.id
_entity.type
_entity.pdbx_description
1 polymer ?
#
loop_
_entity_poly.entity_id
_entity_poly.type
_entity_poly.pdbx_seq_one_letter_code
_entity_poly.pdbx_strand_id
1 'polypeptide(L)'
;MLSDFFQSRARIEALRDGPAGSRLESFARALSEAGYATITARRHLRAAEHFVYWAHRHGLPVYRWNESFLARFDRHLSRCHCPHYKHTKRLEVVHGARLFLTYPRDDRIITLRAAKPPARDTALLSTFCQWMRQQRGTCDVTLHNYRIYIRELLRRLGEEPSRFDAHRLRAFVLEKNRSCGWGTAQNCANALRMFLRFLIAQGQCSVGLDAAIPTLAHWPLASLPRYLSPEDVERLIASCDRASALGRRDRAILLLLARLGLRSSDIVHLRLSDIDWKNASIQVCGKSRRPSRLPLTQEMGQAIVAYLKKGRPRVNLDAVFLCSCAPFRAFGSSCVVTKIVDKALRRAGVVRPSRGAAHLLRHSLATTLLRRGTSLEDIGAILRHSSIETTQIYAKVDVPSLKQIAQPWPEV
;
A
#
# COMPACT_ATOMS: atom_id res chain seq x y z
N MET A 1 -4.41 7.06 33.77
CA MET A 1 -4.44 7.19 32.30
C MET A 1 -5.85 7.50 31.79
N LEU A 2 -6.91 6.85 32.30
CA LEU A 2 -8.28 7.28 31.97
C LEU A 2 -8.54 8.75 32.37
N SER A 3 -7.90 9.21 33.46
CA SER A 3 -7.78 10.60 33.90
C SER A 3 -7.30 11.59 32.84
N ASP A 4 -6.49 11.13 31.88
CA ASP A 4 -5.90 11.98 30.85
C ASP A 4 -6.91 12.23 29.72
N PHE A 5 -7.94 11.37 29.65
CA PHE A 5 -8.98 11.41 28.64
C PHE A 5 -10.34 11.82 29.20
N PHE A 6 -10.60 11.73 30.50
CA PHE A 6 -11.88 12.13 31.08
C PHE A 6 -11.64 13.05 32.28
N GLN A 7 -12.44 14.12 32.39
CA GLN A 7 -12.30 15.11 33.48
C GLN A 7 -13.18 14.79 34.70
N SER A 8 -14.27 14.02 34.52
CA SER A 8 -15.19 13.68 35.61
C SER A 8 -14.64 12.49 36.41
N ARG A 9 -14.36 12.72 37.69
CA ARG A 9 -13.90 11.70 38.64
C ARG A 9 -14.90 10.54 38.76
N ALA A 10 -16.18 10.84 38.94
CA ALA A 10 -17.26 9.86 39.01
C ALA A 10 -17.33 8.98 37.74
N ARG A 11 -17.07 9.56 36.55
CA ARG A 11 -17.03 8.77 35.30
C ARG A 11 -15.82 7.84 35.25
N ILE A 12 -14.66 8.29 35.72
CA ILE A 12 -13.44 7.46 35.74
C ILE A 12 -13.64 6.28 36.68
N GLU A 13 -14.20 6.52 37.86
CA GLU A 13 -14.52 5.48 38.85
C GLU A 13 -15.53 4.48 38.26
N ALA A 14 -16.64 4.95 37.66
CA ALA A 14 -17.61 4.08 36.99
C ALA A 14 -17.01 3.22 35.85
N LEU A 15 -16.03 3.75 35.12
CA LEU A 15 -15.32 2.98 34.08
C LEU A 15 -14.38 1.91 34.67
N ARG A 16 -13.74 2.20 35.79
CA ARG A 16 -12.81 1.29 36.49
C ARG A 16 -13.53 0.16 37.18
N ASP A 17 -14.68 0.44 37.77
CA ASP A 17 -15.47 -0.54 38.53
C ASP A 17 -16.37 -1.38 37.61
N GLY A 18 -16.46 -1.02 36.32
CA GLY A 18 -17.24 -1.74 35.32
C GLY A 18 -16.65 -3.08 34.87
N PRO A 19 -17.41 -3.90 34.11
CA PRO A 19 -17.11 -5.30 33.77
C PRO A 19 -15.86 -5.54 32.88
N ALA A 20 -15.08 -4.50 32.57
CA ALA A 20 -13.77 -4.60 31.93
C ALA A 20 -12.85 -3.42 32.29
N GLY A 21 -13.00 -2.82 33.47
CA GLY A 21 -12.34 -1.57 33.82
C GLY A 21 -10.82 -1.62 33.80
N SER A 22 -10.20 -2.70 34.29
CA SER A 22 -8.74 -2.91 34.21
C SER A 22 -8.25 -2.93 32.75
N ARG A 23 -8.99 -3.59 31.86
CA ARG A 23 -8.68 -3.66 30.41
C ARG A 23 -8.89 -2.32 29.72
N LEU A 24 -9.88 -1.53 30.14
CA LEU A 24 -10.12 -0.18 29.64
C LEU A 24 -9.03 0.81 30.09
N GLU A 25 -8.55 0.70 31.33
CA GLU A 25 -7.43 1.53 31.83
C GLU A 25 -6.13 1.19 31.09
N SER A 26 -5.81 -0.09 30.90
CA SER A 26 -4.67 -0.51 30.07
C SER A 26 -4.82 -0.01 28.62
N PHE A 27 -6.00 -0.14 28.03
CA PHE A 27 -6.25 0.37 26.68
C PHE A 27 -6.08 1.89 26.57
N ALA A 28 -6.51 2.64 27.58
CA ALA A 28 -6.27 4.08 27.66
C ALA A 28 -4.78 4.40 27.72
N ARG A 29 -4.00 3.68 28.54
CA ARG A 29 -2.54 3.81 28.60
C ARG A 29 -1.92 3.59 27.21
N ALA A 30 -2.29 2.51 26.54
CA ALA A 30 -1.71 2.18 25.26
C ALA A 30 -2.11 3.16 24.14
N LEU A 31 -3.31 3.75 24.20
CA LEU A 31 -3.71 4.82 23.27
C LEU A 31 -2.83 6.07 23.46
N SER A 32 -2.49 6.38 24.71
CA SER A 32 -1.56 7.47 25.05
C SER A 32 -0.15 7.18 24.52
N GLU A 33 0.39 6.00 24.82
CA GLU A 33 1.72 5.56 24.37
C GLU A 33 1.84 5.47 22.84
N ALA A 34 0.78 5.06 22.15
CA ALA A 34 0.72 5.04 20.69
C ALA A 34 0.59 6.45 20.07
N GLY A 35 0.43 7.49 20.88
CA GLY A 35 0.41 8.90 20.48
C GLY A 35 -0.92 9.37 19.88
N TYR A 36 -2.04 8.74 20.22
CA TYR A 36 -3.35 9.19 19.75
C TYR A 36 -3.71 10.56 20.31
N ALA A 37 -4.23 11.45 19.46
CA ALA A 37 -4.79 12.71 19.91
C ALA A 37 -5.92 12.46 20.93
N THR A 38 -6.00 13.29 21.98
CA THR A 38 -6.93 13.11 23.11
C THR A 38 -8.38 12.90 22.66
N ILE A 39 -8.85 13.67 21.67
CA ILE A 39 -10.20 13.53 21.12
C ILE A 39 -10.42 12.19 20.42
N THR A 40 -9.42 11.69 19.69
CA THR A 40 -9.48 10.40 19.00
C THR A 40 -9.42 9.25 19.99
N ALA A 41 -8.53 9.33 20.98
CA ALA A 41 -8.44 8.36 22.07
C ALA A 41 -9.76 8.26 22.85
N ARG A 42 -10.38 9.40 23.20
CA ARG A 42 -11.72 9.44 23.83
C ARG A 42 -12.78 8.73 23.00
N ARG A 43 -12.77 8.90 21.67
CA ARG A 43 -13.71 8.20 20.77
C ARG A 43 -13.48 6.69 20.78
N HIS A 44 -12.23 6.25 20.73
CA HIS A 44 -11.89 4.83 20.82
C HIS A 44 -12.27 4.23 22.18
N LEU A 45 -12.04 4.96 23.28
CA LEU A 45 -12.45 4.55 24.62
C LEU A 45 -13.97 4.43 24.76
N ARG A 46 -14.74 5.40 24.24
CA ARG A 46 -16.22 5.29 24.21
C ARG A 46 -16.73 4.13 23.35
N ALA A 47 -16.05 3.84 22.25
CA ALA A 47 -16.40 2.70 21.41
C ALA A 47 -16.12 1.37 22.11
N ALA A 48 -15.00 1.27 22.84
CA ALA A 48 -14.67 0.12 23.68
C ALA A 48 -15.68 -0.04 24.83
N GLU A 49 -16.00 1.05 25.53
CA GLU A 49 -17.03 1.11 26.58
C GLU A 49 -18.38 0.58 26.08
N HIS A 50 -18.81 1.00 24.90
CA HIS A 50 -20.05 0.53 24.30
C HIS A 50 -20.02 -0.98 24.00
N PHE A 51 -18.91 -1.47 23.44
CA PHE A 51 -18.74 -2.89 23.20
C PHE A 51 -18.79 -3.70 24.51
N VAL A 52 -18.12 -3.23 25.56
CA VAL A 52 -18.12 -3.86 26.90
C VAL A 52 -19.54 -3.91 27.47
N TYR A 53 -20.27 -2.80 27.41
CA TYR A 53 -21.66 -2.71 27.85
C TYR A 53 -22.56 -3.71 27.10
N TRP A 54 -22.47 -3.72 25.77
CA TRP A 54 -23.22 -4.65 24.92
C TRP A 54 -22.88 -6.11 25.23
N ALA A 55 -21.60 -6.44 25.35
CA ALA A 55 -21.14 -7.80 25.61
C ALA A 55 -21.61 -8.31 26.99
N HIS A 56 -21.54 -7.46 28.01
CA HIS A 56 -22.02 -7.77 29.36
C HIS A 56 -23.53 -8.06 29.38
N ARG A 57 -24.34 -7.23 28.71
CA ARG A 57 -25.81 -7.44 28.61
C ARG A 57 -26.19 -8.75 27.91
N HIS A 58 -25.31 -9.29 27.07
CA HIS A 58 -25.52 -10.58 26.38
C HIS A 58 -24.85 -11.77 27.10
N GLY A 59 -24.38 -11.59 28.34
CA GLY A 59 -23.76 -12.65 29.15
C GLY A 59 -22.44 -13.16 28.57
N LEU A 60 -21.71 -12.34 27.80
CA LEU A 60 -20.49 -12.76 27.11
C LEU A 60 -19.25 -12.48 27.97
N PRO A 61 -18.55 -13.52 28.45
CA PRO A 61 -17.43 -13.30 29.36
C PRO A 61 -16.21 -12.72 28.62
N VAL A 62 -15.47 -11.85 29.33
CA VAL A 62 -14.37 -11.02 28.80
C VAL A 62 -13.28 -11.84 28.08
N TYR A 63 -13.00 -13.06 28.55
CA TYR A 63 -11.96 -13.94 28.00
C TYR A 63 -12.32 -14.56 26.63
N ARG A 64 -13.60 -14.55 26.24
CA ARG A 64 -14.05 -15.12 24.94
C ARG A 64 -14.13 -14.09 23.82
N TRP A 65 -13.99 -12.80 24.10
CA TRP A 65 -14.18 -11.76 23.10
C TRP A 65 -13.17 -11.86 21.94
N ASN A 66 -13.67 -11.83 20.72
CA ASN A 66 -12.89 -12.01 19.48
C ASN A 66 -13.60 -11.34 18.28
N GLU A 67 -13.06 -11.49 17.07
CA GLU A 67 -13.62 -10.90 15.83
C GLU A 67 -15.07 -11.35 15.52
N SER A 68 -15.50 -12.55 15.91
CA SER A 68 -16.89 -12.98 15.69
C SER A 68 -17.87 -12.19 16.57
N PHE A 69 -17.46 -11.85 17.79
CA PHE A 69 -18.21 -10.98 18.68
C PHE A 69 -18.24 -9.53 18.18
N LEU A 70 -17.15 -9.05 17.57
CA LEU A 70 -17.15 -7.75 16.90
C LEU A 70 -18.15 -7.71 15.73
N ALA A 71 -18.24 -8.78 14.93
CA ALA A 71 -19.23 -8.86 13.85
C ALA A 71 -20.68 -8.89 14.37
N ARG A 72 -20.91 -9.52 15.52
CA ARG A 72 -22.22 -9.47 16.21
C ARG A 72 -22.53 -8.07 16.74
N PHE A 73 -21.56 -7.41 17.36
CA PHE A 73 -21.68 -6.02 17.81
C PHE A 73 -21.98 -5.07 16.64
N ASP A 74 -21.27 -5.22 15.52
CA ASP A 74 -21.52 -4.42 14.31
C ASP A 74 -22.96 -4.57 13.80
N ARG A 75 -23.52 -5.79 13.79
CA ARG A 75 -24.94 -6.00 13.45
C ARG A 75 -25.86 -5.27 14.43
N HIS A 76 -25.58 -5.35 15.73
CA HIS A 76 -26.34 -4.65 16.77
C HIS A 76 -26.37 -3.13 16.58
N LEU A 77 -25.27 -2.50 16.14
CA LEU A 77 -25.19 -1.04 15.93
C LEU A 77 -26.26 -0.50 14.96
N SER A 78 -26.82 -1.34 14.09
CA SER A 78 -27.89 -0.96 13.15
C SER A 78 -29.24 -0.69 13.83
N ARG A 79 -29.46 -1.25 15.02
CA ARG A 79 -30.70 -1.15 15.81
C ARG A 79 -30.39 -0.89 17.29
N CYS A 80 -29.32 -0.15 17.54
CA CYS A 80 -28.80 0.07 18.89
C CYS A 80 -29.71 1.02 19.68
N HIS A 81 -30.22 0.53 20.80
CA HIS A 81 -30.99 1.29 21.79
C HIS A 81 -30.26 1.35 23.15
N CYS A 82 -28.93 1.14 23.16
CA CYS A 82 -28.16 1.16 24.38
C CYS A 82 -28.17 2.58 24.99
N PRO A 83 -28.54 2.72 26.27
CA PRO A 83 -28.60 4.02 26.93
C PRO A 83 -27.21 4.66 26.95
N HIS A 84 -27.14 5.99 26.83
CA HIS A 84 -25.90 6.79 26.80
C HIS A 84 -25.01 6.66 25.56
N TYR A 85 -25.31 5.74 24.62
CA TYR A 85 -24.53 5.56 23.40
C TYR A 85 -25.30 6.04 22.17
N LYS A 86 -25.11 7.33 21.82
CA LYS A 86 -25.56 7.88 20.53
C LYS A 86 -24.44 7.74 19.50
N HIS A 87 -24.73 7.21 18.33
CA HIS A 87 -23.74 7.01 17.27
C HIS A 87 -24.00 7.90 16.07
N THR A 88 -23.02 8.74 15.71
CA THR A 88 -23.06 9.51 14.47
C THR A 88 -22.46 8.74 13.30
N LYS A 89 -21.51 7.81 13.56
CA LYS A 89 -20.77 7.06 12.53
C LYS A 89 -20.42 5.64 12.98
N ARG A 90 -21.22 4.65 12.54
CA ARG A 90 -21.06 3.21 12.84
C ARG A 90 -19.63 2.70 12.64
N LEU A 91 -18.97 3.08 11.55
CA LEU A 91 -17.60 2.65 11.23
C LEU A 91 -16.56 3.08 12.27
N GLU A 92 -16.69 4.27 12.85
CA GLU A 92 -15.76 4.75 13.89
C GLU A 92 -15.89 3.93 15.18
N VAL A 93 -17.12 3.56 15.52
CA VAL A 93 -17.44 2.73 16.71
C VAL A 93 -16.89 1.32 16.54
N VAL A 94 -17.14 0.67 15.40
CA VAL A 94 -16.59 -0.66 15.11
C VAL A 94 -15.05 -0.63 15.12
N HIS A 95 -14.45 0.43 14.57
CA HIS A 95 -13.00 0.54 14.56
C HIS A 95 -12.41 0.67 15.96
N GLY A 96 -12.98 1.53 16.82
CA GLY A 96 -12.54 1.67 18.21
C GLY A 96 -12.72 0.39 19.03
N ALA A 97 -13.85 -0.30 18.87
CA ALA A 97 -14.09 -1.60 19.51
C ALA A 97 -13.10 -2.67 19.02
N ARG A 98 -12.79 -2.70 17.72
CA ARG A 98 -11.76 -3.59 17.17
C ARG A 98 -10.40 -3.34 17.81
N LEU A 99 -9.96 -2.08 17.89
CA LEU A 99 -8.69 -1.71 18.52
C LEU A 99 -8.60 -2.25 19.96
N PHE A 100 -9.68 -2.10 20.73
CA PHE A 100 -9.76 -2.61 22.10
C PHE A 100 -9.70 -4.14 22.19
N LEU A 101 -10.33 -4.85 21.23
CA LEU A 101 -10.30 -6.30 21.18
C LEU A 101 -8.95 -6.87 20.75
N THR A 102 -8.25 -6.20 19.84
CA THR A 102 -6.94 -6.63 19.33
C THR A 102 -5.77 -6.21 20.23
N TYR A 103 -6.02 -5.31 21.17
CA TYR A 103 -5.04 -4.77 22.10
C TYR A 103 -4.45 -5.78 23.13
N PRO A 104 -5.09 -6.88 23.56
CA PRO A 104 -4.51 -7.75 24.59
C PRO A 104 -4.24 -9.17 24.11
N ARG A 105 -3.16 -9.31 23.34
CA ARG A 105 -2.37 -10.55 23.29
C ARG A 105 -0.86 -10.35 23.50
N ASP A 106 -0.31 -9.14 23.31
CA ASP A 106 1.16 -8.86 23.40
C ASP A 106 1.51 -7.41 23.84
N ASP A 107 0.69 -6.74 24.67
CA ASP A 107 0.95 -5.37 25.21
C ASP A 107 1.28 -4.26 24.18
N ARG A 108 0.82 -4.39 22.93
CA ARG A 108 0.95 -3.35 21.89
C ARG A 108 -0.37 -3.13 21.16
N ILE A 109 -0.72 -1.87 20.86
CA ILE A 109 -1.83 -1.57 19.94
C ILE A 109 -1.42 -2.01 18.54
N ILE A 110 -1.77 -3.23 18.19
CA ILE A 110 -1.69 -3.72 16.83
C ILE A 110 -2.98 -3.28 16.13
N THR A 111 -2.88 -2.29 15.25
CA THR A 111 -3.92 -2.15 14.21
C THR A 111 -3.75 -3.33 13.26
N LEU A 112 -4.48 -4.42 13.52
CA LEU A 112 -4.69 -5.42 12.50
C LEU A 112 -5.33 -4.68 11.32
N ARG A 113 -4.59 -4.63 10.20
CA ARG A 113 -5.22 -4.52 8.89
C ARG A 113 -6.36 -5.52 8.97
N ALA A 114 -7.60 -5.08 8.79
CA ALA A 114 -8.75 -5.97 8.75
C ALA A 114 -8.61 -6.87 7.51
N ALA A 115 -7.66 -7.79 7.55
CA ALA A 115 -7.73 -9.01 6.83
C ALA A 115 -8.81 -9.76 7.58
N LYS A 116 -10.00 -9.83 6.98
CA LYS A 116 -10.85 -11.02 7.08
C LYS A 116 -9.86 -12.20 7.17
N PRO A 117 -9.90 -13.07 8.22
CA PRO A 117 -8.97 -14.18 8.30
C PRO A 117 -8.97 -14.81 6.91
N PRO A 118 -7.80 -14.90 6.24
CA PRO A 118 -7.78 -15.39 4.88
C PRO A 118 -8.56 -16.70 4.92
N ALA A 119 -9.56 -16.83 4.05
CA ALA A 119 -10.21 -18.12 3.84
C ALA A 119 -9.08 -19.14 3.79
N ARG A 120 -9.10 -20.13 4.69
CA ARG A 120 -7.95 -21.02 4.93
C ARG A 120 -7.43 -21.45 3.57
N ASP A 121 -6.17 -21.13 3.30
CA ASP A 121 -5.57 -21.54 2.04
C ASP A 121 -5.60 -23.06 2.02
N THR A 122 -5.91 -23.59 0.85
CA THR A 122 -5.86 -25.02 0.61
C THR A 122 -4.42 -25.51 0.85
N ALA A 123 -4.25 -26.79 1.17
CA ALA A 123 -2.92 -27.37 1.33
C ALA A 123 -2.10 -27.14 0.04
N LEU A 124 -2.71 -27.34 -1.12
CA LEU A 124 -2.10 -27.14 -2.43
C LEU A 124 -1.63 -25.70 -2.66
N LEU A 125 -2.44 -24.69 -2.31
CA LEU A 125 -2.05 -23.29 -2.45
C LEU A 125 -0.92 -22.91 -1.49
N SER A 126 -0.90 -23.49 -0.30
CA SER A 126 0.15 -23.29 0.69
C SER A 126 1.48 -23.86 0.20
N THR A 127 1.48 -25.09 -0.33
CA THR A 127 2.65 -25.74 -0.93
C THR A 127 3.18 -24.96 -2.14
N PHE A 128 2.29 -24.48 -3.02
CA PHE A 128 2.69 -23.60 -4.12
C PHE A 128 3.41 -22.34 -3.63
N CYS A 129 2.86 -21.67 -2.61
CA CYS A 129 3.47 -20.46 -2.06
C CYS A 129 4.84 -20.74 -1.42
N GLN A 130 5.00 -21.89 -0.76
CA GLN A 130 6.29 -22.31 -0.21
C GLN A 130 7.29 -22.60 -1.32
N TRP A 131 6.91 -23.37 -2.34
CA TRP A 131 7.73 -23.68 -3.50
C TRP A 131 8.22 -22.42 -4.22
N MET A 132 7.32 -21.46 -4.47
CA MET A 132 7.69 -20.18 -5.10
C MET A 132 8.67 -19.34 -4.28
N ARG A 133 8.65 -19.45 -2.95
CA ARG A 133 9.64 -18.78 -2.08
C ARG A 133 10.98 -19.49 -2.14
N GLN A 134 10.99 -20.81 -1.98
CA GLN A 134 12.21 -21.62 -1.91
C GLN A 134 12.93 -21.69 -3.25
N GLN A 135 12.20 -22.03 -4.33
CA GLN A 135 12.80 -22.30 -5.64
C GLN A 135 13.01 -21.05 -6.49
N ARG A 136 12.21 -20.00 -6.27
CA ARG A 136 12.22 -18.79 -7.12
C ARG A 136 12.51 -17.49 -6.38
N GLY A 137 12.65 -17.52 -5.06
CA GLY A 137 12.89 -16.31 -4.26
C GLY A 137 11.79 -15.25 -4.39
N THR A 138 10.55 -15.66 -4.71
CA THR A 138 9.45 -14.74 -5.04
C THR A 138 9.02 -13.93 -3.81
N CYS A 139 8.79 -12.63 -3.99
CA CYS A 139 8.34 -11.77 -2.89
C CYS A 139 6.87 -11.99 -2.53
N ASP A 140 6.52 -11.73 -1.26
CA ASP A 140 5.17 -11.94 -0.73
C ASP A 140 4.08 -11.13 -1.44
N VAL A 141 4.41 -9.96 -1.99
CA VAL A 141 3.46 -9.13 -2.73
C VAL A 141 3.03 -9.83 -4.02
N THR A 142 3.97 -10.43 -4.76
CA THR A 142 3.65 -11.21 -5.96
C THR A 142 2.83 -12.44 -5.59
N LEU A 143 3.20 -13.15 -4.51
CA LEU A 143 2.44 -14.30 -4.03
C LEU A 143 1.03 -13.92 -3.58
N HIS A 144 0.86 -12.78 -2.91
CA HIS A 144 -0.45 -12.28 -2.53
C HIS A 144 -1.34 -12.07 -3.76
N ASN A 145 -0.81 -11.47 -4.82
CA ASN A 145 -1.54 -11.28 -6.07
C ASN A 145 -1.88 -12.61 -6.74
N TYR A 146 -0.96 -13.58 -6.76
CA TYR A 146 -1.20 -14.90 -7.35
C TYR A 146 -2.26 -15.70 -6.58
N ARG A 147 -2.20 -15.66 -5.24
CA ARG A 147 -3.16 -16.35 -4.36
C ARG A 147 -4.61 -15.95 -4.61
N ILE A 148 -4.87 -14.71 -5.02
CA ILE A 148 -6.23 -14.24 -5.32
C ILE A 148 -6.84 -15.09 -6.44
N TYR A 149 -6.11 -15.22 -7.56
CA TYR A 149 -6.59 -15.93 -8.74
C TYR A 149 -6.58 -17.44 -8.57
N ILE A 150 -5.54 -18.00 -7.95
CA ILE A 150 -5.44 -19.45 -7.74
C ILE A 150 -6.52 -19.92 -6.77
N ARG A 151 -6.79 -19.18 -5.67
CA ARG A 151 -7.88 -19.54 -4.75
C ARG A 151 -9.24 -19.51 -5.43
N GLU A 152 -9.44 -18.62 -6.39
CA GLU A 152 -10.67 -18.57 -7.16
C GLU A 152 -10.78 -19.73 -8.15
N LEU A 153 -9.68 -20.09 -8.82
CA LEU A 153 -9.62 -21.27 -9.68
C LEU A 153 -9.96 -22.55 -8.90
N LEU A 154 -9.30 -22.77 -7.77
CA LEU A 154 -9.49 -23.98 -6.93
C LEU A 154 -10.92 -24.08 -6.39
N ARG A 155 -11.56 -22.94 -6.08
CA ARG A 155 -12.98 -22.93 -5.70
C ARG A 155 -13.92 -23.37 -6.82
N ARG A 156 -13.52 -23.20 -8.09
CA ARG A 156 -14.36 -23.52 -9.25
C ARG A 156 -14.07 -24.92 -9.81
N LEU A 157 -12.80 -25.31 -9.89
CA LEU A 157 -12.37 -26.57 -10.51
C LEU A 157 -12.10 -27.68 -9.49
N GLY A 158 -12.11 -27.36 -8.20
CA GLY A 158 -11.67 -28.27 -7.14
C GLY A 158 -10.17 -28.24 -6.92
N GLU A 159 -9.72 -29.02 -5.94
CA GLU A 159 -8.32 -29.08 -5.49
C GLU A 159 -7.54 -30.25 -6.08
N GLU A 160 -8.17 -31.09 -6.91
CA GLU A 160 -7.57 -32.28 -7.51
C GLU A 160 -6.92 -31.93 -8.87
N PRO A 161 -5.58 -31.81 -8.96
CA PRO A 161 -4.93 -31.27 -10.16
C PRO A 161 -5.06 -32.16 -11.40
N SER A 162 -5.24 -33.47 -11.22
CA SER A 162 -5.47 -34.45 -12.29
C SER A 162 -6.75 -34.17 -13.08
N ARG A 163 -7.72 -33.47 -12.49
CA ARG A 163 -9.00 -33.11 -13.12
C ARG A 163 -8.95 -31.78 -13.88
N PHE A 164 -7.80 -31.11 -13.88
CA PHE A 164 -7.66 -29.86 -14.61
C PHE A 164 -7.62 -30.13 -16.12
N ASP A 165 -8.57 -29.53 -16.82
CA ASP A 165 -8.71 -29.64 -18.26
C ASP A 165 -8.39 -28.28 -18.92
N ALA A 166 -7.76 -28.34 -20.09
CA ALA A 166 -7.36 -27.17 -20.87
C ALA A 166 -8.53 -26.25 -21.23
N HIS A 167 -9.71 -26.79 -21.54
CA HIS A 167 -10.92 -26.04 -21.83
C HIS A 167 -11.41 -25.23 -20.62
N ARG A 168 -11.54 -25.86 -19.45
CA ARG A 168 -11.91 -25.19 -18.19
C ARG A 168 -10.91 -24.11 -17.77
N LEU A 169 -9.61 -24.37 -17.92
CA LEU A 169 -8.56 -23.39 -17.62
C LEU A 169 -8.63 -22.17 -18.56
N ARG A 170 -8.80 -22.40 -19.87
CA ARG A 170 -9.01 -21.32 -20.85
C ARG A 170 -10.25 -20.50 -20.55
N ALA A 171 -11.38 -21.18 -20.31
CA ALA A 171 -12.65 -20.53 -20.01
C ALA A 171 -12.53 -19.61 -18.79
N PHE A 172 -11.84 -20.05 -17.73
CA PHE A 172 -11.59 -19.25 -16.54
C PHE A 172 -10.84 -17.94 -16.85
N VAL A 173 -9.76 -18.00 -17.63
CA VAL A 173 -8.96 -16.81 -17.99
C VAL A 173 -9.75 -15.88 -18.90
N LEU A 174 -10.51 -16.41 -19.87
CA LEU A 174 -11.33 -15.62 -20.77
C LEU A 174 -12.47 -14.89 -20.04
N GLU A 175 -13.13 -15.56 -19.10
CA GLU A 175 -14.15 -14.94 -18.24
C GLU A 175 -13.56 -13.82 -17.37
N LYS A 176 -12.34 -14.02 -16.85
CA LYS A 176 -11.61 -12.95 -16.17
C LYS A 176 -11.30 -11.79 -17.09
N ASN A 177 -10.84 -12.05 -18.32
CA ASN A 177 -10.56 -10.99 -19.28
C ASN A 177 -11.81 -10.16 -19.62
N ARG A 178 -13.00 -10.78 -19.67
CA ARG A 178 -14.27 -10.06 -19.90
C ARG A 178 -14.73 -9.21 -18.71
N SER A 179 -14.36 -9.59 -17.50
CA SER A 179 -14.86 -8.95 -16.25
C SER A 179 -13.89 -7.94 -15.63
N CYS A 180 -12.65 -7.84 -16.12
CA CYS A 180 -11.66 -6.93 -15.56
C CYS A 180 -10.74 -6.32 -16.62
N GLY A 181 -10.02 -5.25 -16.25
CA GLY A 181 -9.06 -4.62 -17.15
C GLY A 181 -7.87 -5.53 -17.48
N TRP A 182 -7.26 -5.28 -18.65
CA TRP A 182 -6.17 -6.08 -19.22
C TRP A 182 -5.07 -6.46 -18.21
N GLY A 183 -4.56 -5.51 -17.42
CA GLY A 183 -3.48 -5.78 -16.46
C GLY A 183 -3.86 -6.77 -15.35
N THR A 184 -5.13 -6.79 -14.95
CA THR A 184 -5.66 -7.77 -13.98
C THR A 184 -5.76 -9.14 -14.64
N ALA A 185 -6.27 -9.21 -15.87
CA ALA A 185 -6.34 -10.45 -16.64
C ALA A 185 -4.95 -11.05 -16.93
N GLN A 186 -3.97 -10.20 -17.27
CA GLN A 186 -2.57 -10.60 -17.48
C GLN A 186 -1.95 -11.18 -16.20
N ASN A 187 -2.21 -10.54 -15.05
CA ASN A 187 -1.76 -11.06 -13.76
C ASN A 187 -2.42 -12.39 -13.41
N CYS A 188 -3.70 -12.57 -13.76
CA CYS A 188 -4.39 -13.86 -13.63
C CYS A 188 -3.71 -14.93 -14.49
N ALA A 189 -3.52 -14.68 -15.78
CA ALA A 189 -2.85 -15.61 -16.69
C ALA A 189 -1.44 -15.99 -16.20
N ASN A 190 -0.64 -15.01 -15.76
CA ASN A 190 0.70 -15.26 -15.21
C ASN A 190 0.65 -16.11 -13.92
N ALA A 191 -0.29 -15.83 -13.02
CA ALA A 191 -0.46 -16.59 -11.80
C ALA A 191 -0.82 -18.05 -12.08
N LEU A 192 -1.78 -18.28 -12.98
CA LEU A 192 -2.24 -19.63 -13.33
C LEU A 192 -1.16 -20.40 -14.09
N ARG A 193 -0.46 -19.78 -15.04
CA ARG A 193 0.65 -20.42 -15.75
C ARG A 193 1.75 -20.84 -14.79
N MET A 194 2.08 -20.00 -13.81
CA MET A 194 3.06 -20.33 -12.78
C MET A 194 2.59 -21.43 -11.84
N PHE A 195 1.30 -21.45 -11.50
CA PHE A 195 0.72 -22.52 -10.70
C PHE A 195 0.74 -23.87 -11.42
N LEU A 196 0.36 -23.90 -12.70
CA LEU A 196 0.41 -25.12 -13.52
C LEU A 196 1.85 -25.62 -13.68
N ARG A 197 2.83 -24.73 -13.89
CA ARG A 197 4.25 -25.13 -13.92
C ARG A 197 4.73 -25.75 -12.62
N PHE A 198 4.25 -25.27 -11.47
CA PHE A 198 4.52 -25.91 -10.19
C PHE A 198 3.92 -27.32 -10.14
N LEU A 199 2.65 -27.49 -10.54
CA LEU A 199 1.99 -28.79 -10.55
C LEU A 199 2.67 -29.78 -11.50
N ILE A 200 3.06 -29.34 -12.69
CA ILE A 200 3.83 -30.13 -13.66
C ILE A 200 5.18 -30.56 -13.05
N ALA A 201 5.90 -29.63 -12.40
CA ALA A 201 7.17 -29.93 -11.74
C ALA A 201 7.05 -30.88 -10.53
N GLN A 202 5.83 -31.09 -10.01
CA GLN A 202 5.52 -32.06 -8.96
C GLN A 202 4.90 -33.35 -9.51
N GLY A 203 4.77 -33.49 -10.84
CA GLY A 203 4.11 -34.64 -11.47
C GLY A 203 2.60 -34.72 -11.22
N GLN A 204 1.96 -33.62 -10.80
CA GLN A 204 0.55 -33.61 -10.37
C GLN A 204 -0.44 -33.33 -11.51
N CYS A 205 0.02 -32.86 -12.67
CA CYS A 205 -0.80 -32.72 -13.87
C CYS A 205 0.01 -32.96 -15.16
N SER A 206 -0.69 -33.11 -16.28
CA SER A 206 -0.07 -33.39 -17.58
C SER A 206 0.88 -32.28 -18.04
N VAL A 207 1.97 -32.69 -18.69
CA VAL A 207 2.91 -31.78 -19.33
C VAL A 207 2.20 -30.98 -20.43
N GLY A 208 2.50 -29.69 -20.52
CA GLY A 208 1.92 -28.79 -21.53
C GLY A 208 0.58 -28.16 -21.13
N LEU A 209 -0.01 -28.53 -19.98
CA LEU A 209 -1.25 -27.91 -19.53
C LEU A 209 -1.11 -26.40 -19.25
N ASP A 210 0.10 -25.92 -18.93
CA ASP A 210 0.37 -24.49 -18.77
C ASP A 210 0.27 -23.70 -20.09
N ALA A 211 0.43 -24.37 -21.24
CA ALA A 211 0.20 -23.79 -22.57
C ALA A 211 -1.29 -23.59 -22.87
N ALA A 212 -2.19 -24.22 -22.10
CA ALA A 212 -3.63 -23.93 -22.20
C ALA A 212 -3.95 -22.50 -21.77
N ILE A 213 -3.12 -21.86 -20.93
CA ILE A 213 -3.36 -20.48 -20.49
C ILE A 213 -3.09 -19.52 -21.65
N PRO A 214 -4.10 -18.80 -22.16
CA PRO A 214 -3.94 -17.97 -23.34
C PRO A 214 -2.95 -16.84 -23.08
N THR A 215 -2.17 -16.51 -24.09
CA THR A 215 -1.40 -15.27 -24.12
C THR A 215 -2.35 -14.14 -24.48
N LEU A 216 -2.53 -13.19 -23.56
CA LEU A 216 -3.34 -12.03 -23.86
C LEU A 216 -2.54 -11.08 -24.74
N ALA A 217 -3.13 -10.69 -25.86
CA ALA A 217 -2.58 -9.70 -26.76
C ALA A 217 -2.20 -8.43 -25.98
N HIS A 218 -0.96 -7.98 -26.15
CA HIS A 218 -0.46 -6.74 -25.59
C HIS A 218 0.42 -6.09 -26.63
N TRP A 219 0.02 -4.93 -27.13
CA TRP A 219 0.82 -4.15 -28.04
C TRP A 219 1.71 -3.25 -27.18
N PRO A 220 2.95 -3.70 -26.85
CA PRO A 220 3.85 -2.87 -26.08
C PRO A 220 3.99 -1.56 -26.83
N LEU A 221 4.23 -0.48 -26.10
CA LEU A 221 4.52 0.81 -26.71
C LEU A 221 3.33 1.46 -27.48
N ALA A 222 2.13 0.88 -27.51
CA ALA A 222 0.98 1.44 -28.23
C ALA A 222 0.44 2.77 -27.66
N SER A 223 0.79 3.13 -26.43
CA SER A 223 0.40 4.40 -25.81
C SER A 223 1.59 5.31 -25.56
N LEU A 224 1.34 6.62 -25.60
CA LEU A 224 2.31 7.61 -25.18
C LEU A 224 2.40 7.63 -23.64
N PRO A 225 3.63 7.67 -23.07
CA PRO A 225 3.83 7.96 -21.66
C PRO A 225 3.08 9.23 -21.27
N ARG A 226 2.25 9.12 -20.23
CA ARG A 226 1.58 10.29 -19.65
C ARG A 226 2.49 10.89 -18.60
N TYR A 227 2.71 12.20 -18.69
CA TYR A 227 3.62 12.96 -17.82
C TYR A 227 3.00 14.32 -17.46
N LEU A 228 3.57 14.98 -16.46
CA LEU A 228 3.25 16.35 -16.06
C LEU A 228 4.27 17.31 -16.66
N SER A 229 3.85 18.52 -17.01
CA SER A 229 4.78 19.56 -17.43
C SER A 229 5.74 19.94 -16.28
N PRO A 230 6.92 20.49 -16.56
CA PRO A 230 7.82 20.98 -15.52
C PRO A 230 7.14 21.96 -14.56
N GLU A 231 6.30 22.86 -15.08
CA GLU A 231 5.55 23.85 -14.32
C GLU A 231 4.55 23.18 -13.36
N ASP A 232 3.84 22.15 -13.83
CA ASP A 232 2.92 21.35 -13.00
C ASP A 232 3.64 20.63 -11.87
N VAL A 233 4.85 20.12 -12.14
CA VAL A 233 5.69 19.48 -11.12
C VAL A 233 6.11 20.50 -10.06
N GLU A 234 6.51 21.71 -10.44
CA GLU A 234 6.84 22.77 -9.47
C GLU A 234 5.62 23.22 -8.67
N ARG A 235 4.46 23.43 -9.32
CA ARG A 235 3.19 23.75 -8.62
C ARG A 235 2.83 22.67 -7.60
N LEU A 236 3.02 21.42 -7.96
CA LEU A 236 2.76 20.28 -7.07
C LEU A 236 3.63 20.34 -5.80
N ILE A 237 4.94 20.57 -5.97
CA ILE A 237 5.91 20.67 -4.86
C ILE A 237 5.62 21.90 -3.99
N ALA A 238 5.33 23.05 -4.62
CA ALA A 238 5.03 24.31 -3.94
C ALA A 238 3.71 24.28 -3.16
N SER A 239 2.74 23.46 -3.59
CA SER A 239 1.43 23.33 -2.92
C SER A 239 1.50 22.81 -1.47
N CYS A 240 2.61 22.21 -1.06
CA CYS A 240 2.76 21.62 0.27
C CYS A 240 2.94 22.70 1.35
N ASP A 241 2.05 22.73 2.34
CA ASP A 241 2.19 23.59 3.51
C ASP A 241 3.43 23.22 4.35
N ARG A 242 4.39 24.14 4.42
CA ARG A 242 5.67 23.93 5.12
C ARG A 242 5.55 24.12 6.64
N ALA A 243 4.44 24.66 7.14
CA ALA A 243 4.18 24.83 8.56
C ALA A 243 3.67 23.53 9.20
N SER A 244 2.82 22.77 8.50
CA SER A 244 2.30 21.50 9.01
C SER A 244 3.28 20.32 8.92
N ALA A 245 3.16 19.39 9.87
CA ALA A 245 3.90 18.14 9.87
C ALA A 245 3.63 17.30 8.59
N LEU A 246 2.37 17.28 8.15
CA LEU A 246 1.95 16.56 6.95
C LEU A 246 2.52 17.17 5.68
N GLY A 247 2.48 18.50 5.52
CA GLY A 247 2.99 19.14 4.32
C GLY A 247 4.53 19.07 4.22
N ARG A 248 5.26 19.11 5.35
CA ARG A 248 6.71 18.83 5.36
C ARG A 248 7.03 17.42 4.85
N ARG A 249 6.31 16.41 5.34
CA ARG A 249 6.45 15.02 4.89
C ARG A 249 6.18 14.90 3.40
N ASP A 250 5.03 15.40 2.97
CA ASP A 250 4.57 15.27 1.59
C ASP A 250 5.52 16.00 0.63
N ARG A 251 6.04 17.19 1.00
CA ARG A 251 7.06 17.91 0.21
C ARG A 251 8.34 17.10 0.03
N ALA A 252 8.88 16.53 1.11
CA ALA A 252 10.08 15.71 1.03
C ALA A 252 9.88 14.48 0.12
N ILE A 253 8.73 13.80 0.23
CA ILE A 253 8.37 12.67 -0.65
C ILE A 253 8.26 13.12 -2.11
N LEU A 254 7.55 14.22 -2.39
CA LEU A 254 7.36 14.73 -3.75
C LEU A 254 8.68 15.11 -4.41
N LEU A 255 9.59 15.74 -3.67
CA LEU A 255 10.91 16.08 -4.17
C LEU A 255 11.72 14.84 -4.55
N LEU A 256 11.77 13.83 -3.68
CA LEU A 256 12.47 12.59 -3.98
C LEU A 256 11.89 11.87 -5.21
N LEU A 257 10.56 11.90 -5.37
CA LEU A 257 9.91 11.34 -6.56
C LEU A 257 10.21 12.15 -7.83
N ALA A 258 10.17 13.47 -7.75
CA ALA A 258 10.30 14.37 -8.91
C ALA A 258 11.75 14.57 -9.37
N ARG A 259 12.70 14.64 -8.43
CA ARG A 259 14.12 14.95 -8.72
C ARG A 259 14.98 13.70 -8.94
N LEU A 260 14.72 12.63 -8.19
CA LEU A 260 15.48 11.37 -8.29
C LEU A 260 14.70 10.25 -9.00
N GLY A 261 13.45 10.50 -9.37
CA GLY A 261 12.63 9.51 -10.05
C GLY A 261 12.38 8.25 -9.21
N LEU A 262 12.44 8.33 -7.87
CA LEU A 262 12.33 7.15 -7.01
C LEU A 262 11.01 6.41 -7.24
N ARG A 263 11.02 5.07 -7.10
CA ARG A 263 9.78 4.29 -7.09
C ARG A 263 9.07 4.50 -5.75
N SER A 264 7.74 4.36 -5.71
CA SER A 264 7.01 4.41 -4.43
C SER A 264 7.51 3.41 -3.41
N SER A 265 7.97 2.23 -3.84
CA SER A 265 8.58 1.24 -2.95
C SER A 265 9.85 1.76 -2.30
N ASP A 266 10.68 2.49 -3.05
CA ASP A 266 11.93 3.05 -2.53
C ASP A 266 11.63 4.04 -1.41
N ILE A 267 10.62 4.91 -1.58
CA ILE A 267 10.15 5.82 -0.53
C ILE A 267 9.64 5.08 0.71
N VAL A 268 8.87 4.00 0.51
CA VAL A 268 8.29 3.21 1.61
C VAL A 268 9.36 2.49 2.42
N HIS A 269 10.43 2.04 1.77
CA HIS A 269 11.48 1.25 2.40
C HIS A 269 12.71 2.08 2.82
N LEU A 270 12.74 3.38 2.54
CA LEU A 270 13.84 4.26 2.90
C LEU A 270 14.01 4.36 4.41
N ARG A 271 15.22 4.04 4.88
CA ARG A 271 15.63 4.06 6.30
C ARG A 271 16.47 5.29 6.61
N LEU A 272 16.55 5.65 7.89
CA LEU A 272 17.39 6.75 8.35
C LEU A 272 18.87 6.47 8.05
N SER A 273 19.28 5.20 8.17
CA SER A 273 20.63 4.71 7.85
C SER A 273 20.97 4.76 6.35
N ASP A 274 19.98 4.85 5.46
CA ASP A 274 20.21 4.95 4.02
C ASP A 274 20.62 6.36 3.58
N ILE A 275 20.57 7.36 4.47
CA ILE A 275 20.92 8.75 4.17
C ILE A 275 22.32 9.05 4.69
N ASP A 276 23.25 9.26 3.75
CA ASP A 276 24.60 9.69 4.03
C ASP A 276 24.69 11.22 3.93
N TRP A 277 24.55 11.87 5.08
CA TRP A 277 24.60 13.33 5.18
C TRP A 277 25.99 13.91 4.88
N LYS A 278 27.07 13.15 5.15
CA LYS A 278 28.44 13.62 4.94
C LYS A 278 28.75 13.69 3.45
N ASN A 279 28.37 12.65 2.71
CA ASN A 279 28.61 12.56 1.27
C ASN A 279 27.42 13.04 0.43
N ALA A 280 26.44 13.71 1.04
CA ALA A 280 25.22 14.18 0.39
C ALA A 280 24.61 13.14 -0.57
N SER A 281 24.31 11.95 -0.07
CA SER A 281 23.76 10.87 -0.89
C SER A 281 22.72 10.00 -0.18
N ILE A 282 21.86 9.36 -0.97
CA ILE A 282 20.85 8.41 -0.51
C ILE A 282 21.12 7.05 -1.16
N GLN A 283 21.10 6.00 -0.36
CA GLN A 283 21.11 4.63 -0.83
C GLN A 283 19.70 4.08 -1.02
N VAL A 284 19.44 3.42 -2.14
CA VAL A 284 18.13 2.83 -2.45
C VAL A 284 18.29 1.44 -3.06
N CYS A 285 17.62 0.46 -2.47
CA CYS A 285 17.57 -0.91 -2.98
C CYS A 285 16.33 -1.08 -3.86
N GLY A 286 16.51 -1.05 -5.18
CA GLY A 286 15.41 -1.19 -6.15
C GLY A 286 14.83 -2.62 -6.20
N LYS A 287 13.90 -2.85 -7.14
CA LYS A 287 13.27 -4.18 -7.38
C LYS A 287 14.29 -5.30 -7.63
N SER A 288 15.46 -4.97 -8.17
CA SER A 288 16.57 -5.90 -8.44
C SER A 288 17.39 -6.26 -7.19
N ARG A 289 17.07 -5.73 -6.01
CA ARG A 289 17.84 -5.84 -4.76
C ARG A 289 19.29 -5.36 -4.86
N ARG A 290 19.66 -4.67 -5.94
CA ARG A 290 20.97 -4.02 -6.07
C ARG A 290 20.88 -2.63 -5.45
N PRO A 291 21.74 -2.30 -4.47
CA PRO A 291 21.79 -0.95 -3.93
C PRO A 291 22.32 0.00 -5.00
N SER A 292 21.77 1.22 -5.03
CA SER A 292 22.29 2.32 -5.84
C SER A 292 22.39 3.55 -4.97
N ARG A 293 23.49 4.30 -5.11
CA ARG A 293 23.70 5.57 -4.44
C ARG A 293 23.28 6.70 -5.37
N LEU A 294 22.46 7.61 -4.88
CA LEU A 294 21.94 8.75 -5.62
C LEU A 294 22.31 10.05 -4.90
N PRO A 295 22.57 11.14 -5.64
CA PRO A 295 22.93 12.41 -5.04
C PRO A 295 21.74 12.99 -4.25
N LEU A 296 22.03 13.58 -3.09
CA LEU A 296 21.09 14.33 -2.27
C LEU A 296 21.40 15.82 -2.41
N THR A 297 20.72 16.49 -3.33
CA THR A 297 20.81 17.95 -3.47
C THR A 297 20.36 18.66 -2.19
N GLN A 298 20.83 19.90 -2.02
CA GLN A 298 20.49 20.73 -0.86
C GLN A 298 18.98 20.88 -0.66
N GLU A 299 18.22 21.08 -1.75
CA GLU A 299 16.75 21.22 -1.68
C GLU A 299 16.08 19.99 -1.06
N MET A 300 16.48 18.79 -1.51
CA MET A 300 15.97 17.52 -1.00
C MET A 300 16.41 17.29 0.44
N GLY A 301 17.69 17.53 0.74
CA GLY A 301 18.24 17.38 2.09
C GLY A 301 17.52 18.29 3.09
N GLN A 302 17.33 19.56 2.76
CA GLN A 302 16.59 20.51 3.60
C GLN A 302 15.13 20.08 3.82
N ALA A 303 14.46 19.56 2.78
CA ALA A 303 13.09 19.07 2.92
C ALA A 303 13.00 17.87 3.88
N ILE A 304 13.94 16.92 3.76
CA ILE A 304 14.02 15.78 4.66
C ILE A 304 14.32 16.25 6.09
N VAL A 305 15.33 17.11 6.30
CA VAL A 305 15.68 17.63 7.62
C VAL A 305 14.50 18.37 8.26
N ALA A 306 13.78 19.20 7.51
CA ALA A 306 12.60 19.90 8.00
C ALA A 306 11.52 18.93 8.47
N TYR A 307 11.30 17.85 7.73
CA TYR A 307 10.41 16.77 8.15
C TYR A 307 10.95 16.05 9.39
N LEU A 308 12.19 15.57 9.39
CA LEU A 308 12.77 14.83 10.52
C LEU A 308 12.74 15.63 11.83
N LYS A 309 13.07 16.93 11.79
CA LYS A 309 13.12 17.77 12.99
C LYS A 309 11.75 18.24 13.47
N LYS A 310 10.84 18.59 12.56
CA LYS A 310 9.61 19.32 12.90
C LYS A 310 8.31 18.66 12.43
N GLY A 311 8.35 17.55 11.71
CA GLY A 311 7.16 16.89 11.17
C GLY A 311 7.08 15.39 11.46
N ARG A 312 8.20 14.72 11.69
CA ARG A 312 8.26 13.30 11.99
C ARG A 312 7.86 13.06 13.45
N PRO A 313 6.88 12.19 13.71
CA PRO A 313 6.56 11.76 15.08
C PRO A 313 7.81 11.23 15.80
N ARG A 314 7.94 11.55 17.09
CA ARG A 314 9.05 11.08 17.94
C ARG A 314 8.82 9.63 18.34
N VAL A 315 9.15 8.71 17.44
CA VAL A 315 9.06 7.26 17.65
C VAL A 315 10.34 6.57 17.20
N ASN A 316 10.72 5.52 17.93
CA ASN A 316 11.88 4.69 17.63
C ASN A 316 11.59 3.71 16.49
N LEU A 317 11.48 4.25 15.28
CA LEU A 317 11.36 3.51 14.04
C LEU A 317 12.51 3.92 13.11
N ASP A 318 13.06 2.97 12.37
CA ASP A 318 14.17 3.25 11.42
C ASP A 318 13.67 3.85 10.09
N ALA A 319 12.40 3.68 9.75
CA ALA A 319 11.84 4.24 8.51
C ALA A 319 11.87 5.78 8.52
N VAL A 320 12.30 6.40 7.41
CA VAL A 320 12.30 7.86 7.25
C VAL A 320 10.86 8.38 7.33
N PHE A 321 9.98 7.88 6.46
CA PHE A 321 8.62 8.37 6.32
C PHE A 321 7.60 7.53 7.08
N LEU A 322 6.79 8.21 7.90
CA LEU A 322 5.79 7.59 8.76
C LEU A 322 4.36 8.06 8.45
N CYS A 323 3.38 7.26 8.88
CA CYS A 323 1.99 7.68 8.98
C CYS A 323 1.89 8.94 9.86
N SER A 324 1.06 9.91 9.44
CA SER A 324 0.88 11.20 10.11
C SER A 324 -0.08 11.14 11.30
N CYS A 325 -0.75 10.01 11.50
CA CYS A 325 -1.70 9.80 12.58
C CYS A 325 -1.31 8.53 13.34
N ALA A 326 -1.61 8.52 14.64
CA ALA A 326 -1.47 7.34 15.47
C ALA A 326 -2.33 6.16 14.96
N PRO A 327 -1.88 4.91 15.12
CA PRO A 327 -0.60 4.53 15.70
C PRO A 327 0.52 4.84 14.70
N PHE A 328 1.55 5.55 15.15
CA PHE A 328 2.64 5.97 14.27
C PHE A 328 3.42 4.75 13.79
N ARG A 329 3.50 4.59 12.47
CA ARG A 329 4.11 3.43 11.84
C ARG A 329 4.75 3.80 10.51
N ALA A 330 5.67 2.95 10.06
CA ALA A 330 6.14 3.00 8.67
C ALA A 330 4.97 2.78 7.70
N PHE A 331 5.11 3.25 6.47
CA PHE A 331 4.10 3.01 5.45
C PHE A 331 3.96 1.51 5.16
N GLY A 332 2.73 1.00 5.25
CA GLY A 332 2.46 -0.43 4.99
C GLY A 332 2.39 -0.81 3.51
N SER A 333 2.40 0.17 2.59
CA SER A 333 2.31 -0.08 1.15
C SER A 333 2.65 1.16 0.32
N SER A 334 3.17 0.94 -0.89
CA SER A 334 3.39 1.96 -1.93
C SER A 334 2.12 2.71 -2.33
N CYS A 335 0.92 2.17 -2.05
CA CYS A 335 -0.34 2.86 -2.32
C CYS A 335 -0.50 4.14 -1.49
N VAL A 336 0.16 4.23 -0.33
CA VAL A 336 0.16 5.43 0.51
C VAL A 336 0.84 6.58 -0.22
N VAL A 337 1.97 6.32 -0.88
CA VAL A 337 2.69 7.32 -1.69
C VAL A 337 1.83 7.77 -2.86
N THR A 338 1.17 6.84 -3.57
CA THR A 338 0.23 7.21 -4.65
C THR A 338 -0.89 8.13 -4.13
N LYS A 339 -1.44 7.87 -2.95
CA LYS A 339 -2.47 8.73 -2.33
C LYS A 339 -1.93 10.10 -1.92
N ILE A 340 -0.67 10.18 -1.49
CA ILE A 340 -0.01 11.45 -1.16
C ILE A 340 0.11 12.30 -2.43
N VAL A 341 0.63 11.72 -3.53
CA VAL A 341 0.75 12.44 -4.80
C VAL A 341 -0.64 12.84 -5.34
N ASP A 342 -1.64 11.95 -5.26
CA ASP A 342 -3.01 12.26 -5.68
C ASP A 342 -3.63 13.43 -4.89
N LYS A 343 -3.34 13.52 -3.59
CA LYS A 343 -3.79 14.65 -2.76
C LYS A 343 -3.07 15.94 -3.14
N ALA A 344 -1.77 15.86 -3.40
CA ALA A 344 -0.99 17.01 -3.84
C ALA A 344 -1.49 17.52 -5.20
N LEU A 345 -1.79 16.65 -6.16
CA LEU A 345 -2.32 17.03 -7.48
C LEU A 345 -3.63 17.80 -7.35
N ARG A 346 -4.55 17.30 -6.53
CA ARG A 346 -5.82 18.00 -6.23
C ARG A 346 -5.60 19.36 -5.58
N ARG A 347 -4.69 19.44 -4.59
CA ARG A 347 -4.37 20.68 -3.90
C ARG A 347 -3.73 21.72 -4.82
N ALA A 348 -2.93 21.27 -5.79
CA ALA A 348 -2.27 22.14 -6.78
C ALA A 348 -3.16 22.50 -7.97
N GLY A 349 -4.39 21.97 -8.06
CA GLY A 349 -5.27 22.18 -9.23
C GLY A 349 -4.71 21.58 -10.52
N VAL A 350 -3.84 20.57 -10.43
CA VAL A 350 -3.21 19.93 -11.59
C VAL A 350 -4.06 18.73 -12.03
N VAL A 351 -4.47 18.75 -13.30
CA VAL A 351 -5.26 17.66 -13.89
C VAL A 351 -4.38 16.43 -14.06
N ARG A 352 -4.84 15.31 -13.50
CA ARG A 352 -4.11 14.05 -13.52
C ARG A 352 -4.29 13.35 -14.88
N PRO A 353 -3.21 13.10 -15.65
CA PRO A 353 -3.34 12.50 -16.97
C PRO A 353 -3.46 10.97 -16.95
N SER A 354 -2.94 10.27 -15.94
CA SER A 354 -2.99 8.78 -15.82
C SER A 354 -3.17 8.30 -14.39
N ARG A 355 -3.65 7.05 -14.22
CA ARG A 355 -3.59 6.31 -12.95
C ARG A 355 -2.13 5.96 -12.61
N GLY A 356 -1.78 5.94 -11.31
CA GLY A 356 -0.42 5.65 -10.82
C GLY A 356 0.45 6.89 -10.61
N ALA A 357 0.08 7.74 -9.65
CA ALA A 357 0.63 9.09 -9.50
C ALA A 357 2.12 9.17 -9.14
N ALA A 358 2.70 8.16 -8.51
CA ALA A 358 4.15 8.15 -8.28
C ALA A 358 4.96 7.80 -9.54
N HIS A 359 4.43 6.90 -10.39
CA HIS A 359 5.03 6.61 -11.69
C HIS A 359 4.91 7.81 -12.64
N LEU A 360 3.85 8.61 -12.49
CA LEU A 360 3.68 9.84 -13.25
C LEU A 360 4.84 10.83 -13.05
N LEU A 361 5.26 11.11 -11.81
CA LEU A 361 6.41 12.00 -11.54
C LEU A 361 7.71 11.43 -12.13
N ARG A 362 7.91 10.12 -12.01
CA ARG A 362 9.05 9.43 -12.61
C ARG A 362 9.07 9.52 -14.14
N HIS A 363 7.93 9.34 -14.80
CA HIS A 363 7.80 9.53 -16.24
C HIS A 363 8.04 11.00 -16.62
N SER A 364 7.60 11.95 -15.78
CA SER A 364 7.81 13.38 -16.00
C SER A 364 9.29 13.76 -15.94
N LEU A 365 10.04 13.21 -14.99
CA LEU A 365 11.49 13.36 -14.94
C LEU A 365 12.16 12.80 -16.21
N ALA A 366 11.79 11.58 -16.60
CA ALA A 366 12.33 10.93 -17.80
C ALA A 366 12.09 11.76 -19.07
N THR A 367 10.85 12.20 -19.28
CA THR A 367 10.48 13.05 -20.43
C THR A 367 11.21 14.38 -20.39
N THR A 368 11.39 14.98 -19.21
CA THR A 368 12.11 16.26 -19.07
C THR A 368 13.60 16.10 -19.40
N LEU A 369 14.25 15.03 -18.94
CA LEU A 369 15.64 14.73 -19.27
C LEU A 369 15.81 14.49 -20.78
N LEU A 370 14.91 13.70 -21.38
CA LEU A 370 14.94 13.43 -22.82
C LEU A 370 14.81 14.72 -23.63
N ARG A 371 13.88 15.60 -23.26
CA ARG A 371 13.69 16.92 -23.91
C ARG A 371 14.87 17.87 -23.73
N ARG A 372 15.74 17.62 -22.74
CA ARG A 372 16.99 18.37 -22.53
C ARG A 372 18.17 17.74 -23.28
N GLY A 373 17.93 16.74 -24.13
CA GLY A 373 18.97 16.06 -24.92
C GLY A 373 19.72 14.97 -24.15
N THR A 374 19.22 14.51 -23.00
CA THR A 374 19.83 13.38 -22.29
C THR A 374 19.56 12.08 -23.04
N SER A 375 20.59 11.24 -23.23
CA SER A 375 20.48 9.95 -23.92
C SER A 375 19.52 8.98 -23.19
N LEU A 376 18.95 8.01 -23.92
CA LEU A 376 18.08 6.99 -23.31
C LEU A 376 18.87 6.06 -22.36
N GLU A 377 20.15 5.87 -22.62
CA GLU A 377 21.09 5.12 -21.80
C GLU A 377 21.25 5.81 -20.43
N ASP A 378 21.53 7.12 -20.43
CA ASP A 378 21.69 7.91 -19.22
C ASP A 378 20.37 8.02 -18.44
N ILE A 379 19.25 8.21 -19.13
CA ILE A 379 17.91 8.17 -18.50
C ILE A 379 17.68 6.80 -17.85
N GLY A 380 18.05 5.71 -18.53
CA GLY A 380 17.97 4.36 -18.01
C GLY A 380 18.79 4.17 -16.74
N ALA A 381 20.01 4.71 -16.71
CA ALA A 381 20.90 4.70 -15.56
C ALA A 381 20.34 5.52 -14.39
N ILE A 382 19.95 6.78 -14.62
CA ILE A 382 19.36 7.69 -13.62
C ILE A 382 18.11 7.06 -13.00
N LEU A 383 17.23 6.51 -13.85
CA LEU A 383 16.00 5.88 -13.39
C LEU A 383 16.24 4.49 -12.82
N ARG A 384 17.41 3.88 -13.02
CA ARG A 384 17.72 2.51 -12.59
C ARG A 384 16.76 1.51 -13.23
N HIS A 385 16.76 1.49 -14.56
CA HIS A 385 16.15 0.44 -15.36
C HIS A 385 17.09 -0.75 -15.49
N SER A 386 16.54 -1.96 -15.46
CA SER A 386 17.32 -3.18 -15.61
C SER A 386 17.62 -3.51 -17.08
N SER A 387 16.88 -2.92 -18.01
CA SER A 387 17.10 -3.07 -19.44
C SER A 387 16.66 -1.82 -20.20
N ILE A 388 17.27 -1.60 -21.37
CA ILE A 388 17.06 -0.41 -22.19
C ILE A 388 15.66 -0.37 -22.81
N GLU A 389 15.03 -1.53 -23.05
CA GLU A 389 13.66 -1.66 -23.54
C GLU A 389 12.66 -0.98 -22.62
N THR A 390 12.94 -0.94 -21.31
CA THR A 390 12.10 -0.21 -20.34
C THR A 390 12.19 1.31 -20.54
N THR A 391 13.31 1.81 -21.06
CA THR A 391 13.52 3.24 -21.33
C THR A 391 13.02 3.67 -22.70
N GLN A 392 13.00 2.76 -23.69
CA GLN A 392 12.47 3.01 -25.04
C GLN A 392 11.03 3.53 -25.06
N ILE A 393 10.26 3.30 -23.98
CA ILE A 393 8.92 3.88 -23.82
C ILE A 393 8.90 5.40 -24.02
N TYR A 394 10.00 6.09 -23.67
CA TYR A 394 10.11 7.56 -23.73
C TYR A 394 10.51 8.10 -25.10
N ALA A 395 11.10 7.29 -25.99
CA ALA A 395 11.53 7.75 -27.31
C ALA A 395 10.37 8.42 -28.09
N LYS A 396 9.13 7.96 -27.87
CA LYS A 396 7.94 8.46 -28.56
C LYS A 396 7.47 9.85 -28.15
N VAL A 397 7.97 10.39 -27.04
CA VAL A 397 7.59 11.74 -26.58
C VAL A 397 8.63 12.80 -26.95
N ASP A 398 9.70 12.40 -27.63
CA ASP A 398 10.75 13.27 -28.15
C ASP A 398 10.46 13.73 -29.58
N VAL A 399 9.39 14.51 -29.72
CA VAL A 399 8.99 15.09 -31.01
C VAL A 399 10.13 15.87 -31.68
N PRO A 400 10.97 16.67 -30.95
CA PRO A 400 12.13 17.33 -31.55
C PRO A 400 13.09 16.36 -32.25
N SER A 401 13.52 15.28 -31.59
CA SER A 401 14.42 14.30 -32.22
C SER A 401 13.72 13.52 -33.33
N LEU A 402 12.44 13.18 -33.16
CA LEU A 402 11.65 12.50 -34.20
C LEU A 402 11.52 13.34 -35.48
N LYS A 403 11.45 14.67 -35.37
CA LYS A 403 11.41 15.58 -36.53
C LYS A 403 12.70 15.55 -37.34
N GLN A 404 13.85 15.31 -36.72
CA GLN A 404 15.14 15.28 -37.42
C GLN A 404 15.29 14.07 -38.35
N ILE A 405 14.57 12.97 -38.05
CA ILE A 405 14.58 11.74 -38.84
C ILE A 405 13.34 11.56 -39.71
N ALA A 406 12.37 12.49 -39.61
CA ALA A 406 11.16 12.46 -40.40
C ALA A 406 11.51 12.71 -41.87
N GLN A 407 11.13 11.79 -42.74
CA GLN A 407 11.26 11.99 -44.19
C GLN A 407 10.30 13.10 -44.65
N PRO A 408 10.69 13.91 -45.66
CA PRO A 408 9.77 14.86 -46.27
C PRO A 408 8.50 14.14 -46.74
N TRP A 409 7.37 14.83 -46.61
CA TRP A 409 6.11 14.31 -47.15
C TRP A 409 6.23 14.29 -48.68
N PRO A 410 5.81 13.21 -49.38
CA PRO A 410 5.86 13.19 -50.83
C PRO A 410 5.01 14.33 -51.39
N GLU A 411 5.63 15.22 -52.16
CA GLU A 411 4.95 16.25 -52.93
C GLU A 411 4.21 15.57 -54.10
N VAL A 412 2.93 15.88 -54.29
CA VAL A 412 2.05 15.32 -55.34
C VAL A 412 2.26 16.06 -56.64
#